data_AF-A0A3C1VVJ2-F1
#
_entry.id   AF-A0A3C1VVJ2-F1
#
_cell.length_a   1.000
_cell.length_b   1.000
_cell.length_c   1.000
_cell.angle_alpha   90.00
_cell.angle_beta   90.00
_cell.angle_gamma   90.00
#
_symmetry.space_group_name_H-M   'P 1'
#
loop_
_entity.id
_entity.type
_entity.pdbx_description
1 polymer ?
#
loop_
_entity_poly.entity_id
_entity_poly.type
_entity_poly.pdbx_seq_one_letter_code
_entity_poly.pdbx_strand_id
1 'polypeptide(L)'
;MRPLWMNAIFLFCIYMTFIYLPWDVLFKTLSEDQEVWFGVLFTGWAAKAGGVLHWIVYGVAAYGYWKMKRWMHPWAIVYLLQIALGMFIWSLLDARSGGLIAGIVVGTFFVGLALLSWRARALFST
;
A
#
# COMPACT_ATOMS: atom_id res chain seq x y z
N MET A 1 -5.93 17.86 15.62
CA MET A 1 -5.73 17.97 14.15
C MET A 1 -4.97 16.74 13.67
N ARG A 2 -5.25 16.25 12.46
CA ARG A 2 -4.59 15.04 11.92
C ARG A 2 -3.15 15.37 11.47
N PRO A 3 -2.13 14.58 11.89
CA PRO A 3 -0.74 14.78 11.49
C PRO A 3 -0.54 14.85 9.97
N LEU A 4 0.47 15.61 9.52
CA LEU A 4 0.78 15.77 8.08
C LEU A 4 1.08 14.45 7.37
N TRP A 5 1.83 13.55 7.99
CA TRP A 5 2.13 12.23 7.41
C TRP A 5 0.86 11.39 7.20
N MET A 6 -0.14 11.49 8.08
CA MET A 6 -1.43 10.82 7.89
C MET A 6 -2.24 11.47 6.76
N ASN A 7 -2.16 12.80 6.61
CA ASN A 7 -2.74 13.47 5.45
C ASN A 7 -2.08 13.02 4.15
N ALA A 8 -0.76 12.83 4.14
CA ALA A 8 -0.03 12.32 2.97
C ALA A 8 -0.49 10.89 2.59
N ILE A 9 -0.61 9.99 3.57
CA ILE A 9 -1.14 8.63 3.33
C ILE A 9 -2.59 8.70 2.82
N PHE A 10 -3.43 9.54 3.43
CA PHE A 10 -4.81 9.73 3.00
C PHE A 10 -4.92 10.22 1.55
N LEU A 11 -4.13 11.24 1.18
CA LEU A 11 -4.09 11.76 -0.19
C LEU A 11 -3.56 10.73 -1.17
N PHE A 12 -2.55 9.94 -0.76
CA PHE A 12 -2.08 8.81 -1.54
C PHE A 12 -3.19 7.77 -1.78
N CYS A 13 -3.95 7.40 -0.75
CA CYS A 13 -5.09 6.49 -0.92
C CYS A 13 -6.17 7.07 -1.86
N ILE A 14 -6.47 8.37 -1.78
CA ILE A 14 -7.38 9.05 -2.72
C ILE A 14 -6.86 8.95 -4.15
N TYR A 15 -5.59 9.31 -4.37
CA TYR A 15 -4.96 9.24 -5.68
C TYR A 15 -5.02 7.83 -6.27
N MET A 16 -4.64 6.82 -5.47
CA MET A 16 -4.70 5.42 -5.88
C MET A 16 -6.13 5.00 -6.26
N THR A 17 -7.12 5.39 -5.46
CA THR A 17 -8.52 4.99 -5.62
C THR A 17 -9.20 5.65 -6.82
N PHE A 18 -8.96 6.94 -7.08
CA PHE A 18 -9.73 7.70 -8.07
C PHE A 18 -8.97 8.02 -9.35
N ILE A 19 -7.66 7.82 -9.38
CA ILE A 19 -6.84 8.20 -10.53
C ILE A 19 -6.05 6.99 -11.03
N TYR A 20 -5.15 6.44 -10.21
CA TYR A 20 -4.21 5.42 -10.68
C TYR A 20 -4.89 4.07 -10.99
N LEU A 21 -5.61 3.49 -10.03
CA LEU A 21 -6.21 2.16 -10.21
C LEU A 21 -7.38 2.11 -11.20
N PRO A 22 -8.23 3.14 -11.34
CA PRO A 22 -9.16 3.20 -12.47
C PRO A 22 -8.44 3.11 -13.81
N TRP A 23 -7.32 3.82 -13.98
CA TRP A 23 -6.51 3.74 -15.20
C TRP A 23 -5.88 2.34 -15.37
N ASP A 24 -5.22 1.84 -14.34
CA ASP A 24 -4.50 0.57 -14.34
C ASP A 24 -5.44 -0.63 -14.59
N VAL A 25 -6.61 -0.65 -13.94
CA VAL A 25 -7.55 -1.76 -14.07
C VAL A 25 -8.36 -1.68 -15.36
N LEU A 26 -8.86 -0.49 -15.74
CA LEU A 26 -9.83 -0.36 -16.83
C LEU A 26 -9.21 -0.10 -18.19
N PHE A 27 -8.07 0.60 -18.25
CA PHE A 27 -7.50 1.09 -19.52
C PHE A 27 -6.18 0.42 -19.90
N LYS A 28 -5.36 0.03 -18.93
CA LYS A 28 -4.11 -0.68 -19.19
C LYS A 28 -4.37 -2.02 -19.86
N THR A 29 -3.55 -2.36 -20.85
CA THR A 29 -3.73 -3.60 -21.61
C THR A 29 -3.28 -4.81 -20.79
N LEU A 30 -3.91 -5.96 -21.04
CA LEU A 30 -3.60 -7.21 -20.33
C LEU A 30 -2.13 -7.65 -20.48
N SER A 31 -1.52 -7.35 -21.62
CA SER A 31 -0.11 -7.66 -21.90
C SER A 31 0.87 -6.85 -21.06
N GLU A 32 0.45 -5.69 -20.54
CA GLU A 32 1.25 -4.79 -19.72
C GLU A 32 0.95 -4.95 -18.23
N ASP A 33 -0.09 -5.72 -17.86
CA ASP A 33 -0.51 -5.90 -16.48
C ASP A 33 0.58 -6.64 -15.69
N GLN A 34 1.08 -5.94 -14.68
CA GLN A 34 2.11 -6.37 -13.75
C GLN A 34 1.71 -5.86 -12.38
N GLU A 35 1.53 -6.79 -11.45
CA GLU A 35 1.11 -6.45 -10.09
C GLU A 35 1.96 -7.20 -9.09
N VAL A 36 2.45 -6.52 -8.06
CA VAL A 36 3.28 -7.14 -7.02
C VAL A 36 2.46 -7.34 -5.77
N TRP A 37 2.35 -8.59 -5.33
CA TRP A 37 1.74 -8.94 -4.05
C TRP A 37 2.76 -9.69 -3.20
N PHE A 38 2.97 -9.25 -1.96
CA PHE A 38 3.93 -9.84 -1.02
C PHE A 38 5.36 -10.00 -1.59
N GLY A 39 5.75 -9.13 -2.53
CA GLY A 39 7.06 -9.19 -3.18
C GLY A 39 7.16 -10.19 -4.33
N VAL A 40 6.05 -10.77 -4.79
CA VAL A 40 6.00 -11.65 -5.96
C VAL A 40 5.30 -10.93 -7.11
N LEU A 41 5.90 -10.98 -8.30
CA LEU A 41 5.31 -10.41 -9.51
C LEU A 41 4.27 -11.36 -10.10
N PHE A 42 3.07 -10.83 -10.32
CA PHE A 42 2.03 -11.45 -11.14
C PHE A 42 1.92 -10.73 -12.47
N THR A 43 1.45 -11.43 -13.49
CA THR A 43 1.23 -10.88 -14.84
C THR A 43 -0.14 -11.27 -15.39
N GLY A 44 -0.61 -10.53 -16.39
CA GLY A 44 -1.87 -10.83 -17.09
C GLY A 44 -3.08 -10.81 -16.16
N TRP A 45 -3.96 -11.81 -16.26
CA TRP A 45 -5.22 -11.83 -15.51
C TRP A 45 -5.04 -11.88 -13.99
N ALA A 46 -3.99 -12.56 -13.51
CA ALA A 46 -3.69 -12.57 -12.07
C ALA A 46 -3.30 -11.18 -11.58
N ALA A 47 -2.51 -10.44 -12.37
CA ALA A 47 -2.18 -9.05 -12.07
C ALA A 47 -3.41 -8.14 -12.12
N LYS A 48 -4.27 -8.27 -13.14
CA LYS A 48 -5.52 -7.51 -13.28
C LYS A 48 -6.45 -7.71 -12.07
N ALA A 49 -6.62 -8.96 -11.62
CA ALA A 49 -7.38 -9.26 -10.41
C ALA A 49 -6.72 -8.66 -9.15
N GLY A 50 -5.38 -8.72 -9.08
CA GLY A 50 -4.60 -8.05 -8.04
C GLY A 50 -4.82 -6.53 -8.01
N GLY A 51 -4.86 -5.87 -9.17
CA GLY A 51 -5.15 -4.44 -9.28
C GLY A 51 -6.54 -4.08 -8.76
N VAL A 52 -7.56 -4.90 -9.05
CA VAL A 52 -8.91 -4.73 -8.48
C VAL A 52 -8.90 -4.88 -6.96
N LEU A 53 -8.16 -5.86 -6.42
CA LEU A 53 -8.01 -6.03 -4.98
C LEU A 53 -7.31 -4.83 -4.33
N HIS A 54 -6.23 -4.32 -4.93
CA HIS A 54 -5.59 -3.10 -4.44
C HIS A 54 -6.56 -1.93 -4.47
N TRP A 55 -7.42 -1.84 -5.49
CA TRP A 55 -8.38 -0.75 -5.59
C TRP A 55 -9.36 -0.75 -4.43
N ILE A 56 -9.87 -1.93 -4.06
CA ILE A 56 -10.71 -2.09 -2.87
C ILE A 56 -9.94 -1.69 -1.60
N VAL A 57 -8.70 -2.16 -1.43
CA VAL A 57 -7.86 -1.84 -0.27
C VAL A 57 -7.66 -0.34 -0.13
N TYR A 58 -7.26 0.35 -1.21
CA TYR A 58 -7.05 1.80 -1.17
C TYR A 58 -8.35 2.59 -0.97
N GLY A 59 -9.47 2.13 -1.52
CA GLY A 59 -10.78 2.77 -1.31
C GLY A 59 -11.26 2.66 0.13
N VAL A 60 -11.15 1.47 0.73
CA VAL A 60 -11.44 1.23 2.14
C VAL A 60 -10.50 2.05 3.03
N ALA A 61 -9.20 2.09 2.71
CA ALA A 61 -8.22 2.88 3.44
C ALA A 61 -8.51 4.39 3.36
N ALA A 62 -8.86 4.92 2.18
CA ALA A 62 -9.24 6.31 2.00
C ALA A 62 -10.43 6.68 2.88
N TYR A 63 -11.47 5.85 2.90
CA TYR A 63 -12.63 6.04 3.77
C TYR A 63 -12.27 5.95 5.26
N GLY A 64 -11.47 4.95 5.64
CA GLY A 64 -10.99 4.73 7.01
C GLY A 64 -10.19 5.91 7.55
N TYR A 65 -9.28 6.47 6.75
CA TYR A 65 -8.52 7.68 7.11
C TYR A 65 -9.37 8.94 7.09
N TRP A 66 -10.30 9.10 6.14
CA TRP A 66 -11.20 10.27 6.10
C TRP A 66 -12.03 10.34 7.38
N LYS A 67 -12.69 9.25 7.73
CA LYS A 67 -13.58 9.19 8.90
C LYS A 67 -12.85 8.83 10.19
N MET A 68 -11.54 8.66 10.16
CA MET A 68 -10.70 8.28 11.30
C MET A 68 -11.28 7.08 12.07
N LYS A 69 -11.66 6.04 11.32
CA LYS A 69 -12.34 4.86 11.87
C LYS A 69 -11.43 4.03 12.76
N ARG A 70 -11.94 3.57 13.90
CA ARG A 70 -11.21 2.71 14.87
C ARG A 70 -10.56 1.50 14.22
N TRP A 71 -11.27 0.84 13.30
CA TRP A 71 -10.75 -0.34 12.59
C TRP A 71 -9.60 0.00 11.64
N MET A 72 -9.45 1.25 11.19
CA MET A 72 -8.39 1.62 10.25
C MET A 72 -7.01 1.50 10.88
N HIS A 73 -6.88 1.74 12.18
CA HIS A 73 -5.61 1.66 12.88
C HIS A 73 -4.91 0.29 12.76
N PRO A 74 -5.51 -0.84 13.20
CA PRO A 74 -4.84 -2.13 13.10
C PRO A 74 -4.56 -2.52 11.64
N TRP A 75 -5.49 -2.23 10.73
CA TRP A 75 -5.33 -2.56 9.31
C TRP A 75 -4.26 -1.73 8.61
N ALA A 76 -4.09 -0.46 8.97
CA ALA A 76 -2.98 0.37 8.48
C ALA A 76 -1.63 -0.25 8.86
N ILE A 77 -1.48 -0.69 10.09
CA ILE A 77 -0.24 -1.32 10.57
C ILE A 77 0.03 -2.62 9.82
N VAL A 78 -0.98 -3.49 9.72
CA VAL A 78 -0.85 -4.77 9.00
C VAL A 78 -0.43 -4.53 7.55
N TYR A 79 -1.07 -3.59 6.86
CA TYR A 79 -0.75 -3.28 5.47
C TYR A 79 0.65 -2.66 5.30
N LEU A 80 1.05 -1.74 6.19
CA LEU A 80 2.39 -1.16 6.15
C LEU A 80 3.48 -2.21 6.39
N LEU A 81 3.26 -3.13 7.33
CA LEU A 81 4.19 -4.23 7.57
C LEU A 81 4.20 -5.24 6.42
N GLN A 82 3.06 -5.49 5.78
CA GLN A 82 2.97 -6.30 4.57
C GLN A 82 3.81 -5.69 3.44
N ILE A 83 3.71 -4.37 3.21
CA ILE A 83 4.54 -3.68 2.21
C ILE A 83 6.02 -3.81 2.58
N ALA A 84 6.39 -3.58 3.84
CA ALA A 84 7.77 -3.70 4.28
C ALA A 84 8.34 -5.11 4.00
N LEU A 85 7.58 -6.16 4.33
CA LEU A 85 7.96 -7.54 4.05
C LEU A 85 8.01 -7.82 2.54
N GLY A 86 7.05 -7.32 1.77
CA GLY A 86 7.02 -7.48 0.32
C GLY A 86 8.21 -6.83 -0.36
N MET A 87 8.63 -5.64 0.07
CA MET A 87 9.82 -4.96 -0.47
C MET A 87 11.10 -5.70 -0.10
N PHE A 88 11.17 -6.29 1.10
CA PHE A 88 12.28 -7.15 1.47
C PHE A 88 12.34 -8.41 0.60
N ILE A 89 11.22 -9.11 0.42
CA ILE A 89 11.13 -10.31 -0.44
C ILE A 89 11.49 -9.96 -1.89
N TRP A 90 10.93 -8.88 -2.43
CA TRP A 90 11.23 -8.38 -3.78
C TRP A 90 12.74 -8.14 -3.96
N SER A 91 13.38 -7.54 -2.95
CA SER A 91 14.84 -7.27 -2.97
C SER A 91 15.72 -8.50 -3.09
N LEU A 92 15.18 -9.68 -2.74
CA LEU A 92 15.87 -10.96 -2.82
C LEU A 92 15.52 -11.75 -4.08
N LEU A 93 14.27 -11.65 -4.55
CA LEU A 93 13.74 -12.50 -5.61
C LEU A 93 13.87 -11.90 -7.02
N ASP A 94 13.88 -10.57 -7.15
CA ASP A 94 13.84 -9.91 -8.45
C ASP A 94 15.12 -9.11 -8.75
N ALA A 95 15.73 -9.34 -9.91
CA ALA A 95 16.95 -8.65 -10.32
C ALA A 95 16.75 -7.14 -10.55
N ARG A 96 15.50 -6.68 -10.74
CA ARG A 96 15.16 -5.26 -10.93
C ARG A 96 15.00 -4.49 -9.62
N SER A 97 15.13 -5.16 -8.48
CA SER A 97 14.77 -4.64 -7.15
C SER A 97 15.73 -3.61 -6.55
N GLY A 98 16.85 -3.32 -7.20
CA GLY A 98 17.92 -2.50 -6.61
C GLY A 98 18.72 -3.21 -5.51
N GLY A 99 18.42 -4.48 -5.24
CA GLY A 99 19.14 -5.35 -4.30
C GLY A 99 18.81 -5.10 -2.82
N LEU A 100 19.52 -5.83 -1.96
CA LEU A 100 19.23 -5.92 -0.52
C LEU A 100 19.26 -4.56 0.21
N ILE A 101 20.18 -3.66 -0.15
CA ILE A 101 20.29 -2.34 0.49
C ILE A 101 19.02 -1.51 0.24
N ALA A 102 18.53 -1.50 -1.01
CA ALA A 102 17.28 -0.82 -1.35
C ALA A 102 16.09 -1.42 -0.58
N GLY A 103 16.02 -2.75 -0.49
CA GLY A 103 15.01 -3.46 0.29
C GLY A 103 15.01 -3.08 1.77
N ILE A 104 16.18 -2.99 2.41
CA ILE A 104 16.32 -2.60 3.83
C ILE A 104 15.89 -1.15 4.04
N VAL A 105 16.33 -0.23 3.18
CA VAL A 105 15.97 1.19 3.29
C VAL A 105 14.46 1.38 3.20
N VAL A 106 13.84 0.80 2.16
CA VAL A 106 12.39 0.92 1.96
C VAL A 106 11.61 0.17 3.05
N GLY A 107 12.03 -1.03 3.43
CA GLY A 107 11.40 -1.80 4.50
C GLY A 107 11.41 -1.05 5.83
N THR A 108 12.54 -0.44 6.19
CA THR A 108 12.68 0.37 7.42
C THR A 108 11.76 1.59 7.39
N PHE A 109 11.62 2.25 6.24
CA PHE A 109 10.69 3.38 6.08
C PHE A 109 9.24 2.96 6.40
N PHE A 110 8.76 1.85 5.85
CA PHE A 110 7.41 1.36 6.10
C PHE A 110 7.19 0.84 7.53
N VAL A 111 8.19 0.18 8.13
CA VAL A 111 8.17 -0.16 9.57
C VAL A 111 8.07 1.09 10.43
N GLY A 112 8.82 2.16 10.09
CA GLY A 112 8.73 3.45 10.75
C GLY A 112 7.31 4.05 10.69
N LEU A 113 6.66 4.00 9.53
CA LEU A 113 5.26 4.42 9.38
C LEU A 113 4.29 3.56 10.20
N ALA A 114 4.52 2.25 10.31
CA ALA A 114 3.72 1.36 11.14
C ALA A 114 3.84 1.73 12.63
N LEU A 115 5.06 2.05 13.10
CA LEU A 115 5.29 2.52 14.46
C LEU A 115 4.64 3.88 14.72
N LEU A 116 4.71 4.82 13.77
CA LEU A 116 4.01 6.10 13.87
C LEU A 116 2.49 5.91 13.94
N SER A 117 1.96 4.98 13.14
CA SER A 117 0.54 4.61 13.16
C SER A 117 0.12 4.04 14.51
N TRP A 118 0.94 3.17 15.11
CA TRP A 118 0.72 2.65 16.46
C TRP A 118 0.67 3.73 17.54
N ARG A 119 1.59 4.70 17.46
CA ARG A 119 1.62 5.83 18.41
C ARG A 119 0.41 6.74 18.25
N ALA A 120 -0.09 6.90 17.02
CA ALA A 120 -1.24 7.73 16.69
C ALA A 120 -2.60 7.03 16.85
N ARG A 121 -2.65 5.80 17.39
CA ARG A 121 -3.88 4.98 17.50
C ARG A 121 -5.06 5.69 18.16
N ALA A 122 -4.81 6.54 19.15
CA ALA A 122 -5.83 7.28 19.88
C ALA A 122 -6.61 8.28 18.98
N LEU A 123 -6.04 8.66 17.83
CA LEU A 123 -6.70 9.54 16.87
C LEU A 123 -7.82 8.83 16.08
N PHE A 124 -7.81 7.49 16.02
CA PHE A 124 -8.85 6.70 15.37
C PHE A 124 -9.97 6.39 16.37
N SER A 125 -10.89 7.34 16.57
CA SER A 125 -11.90 7.26 17.64
C SER A 125 -13.34 7.10 17.17
N THR A 126 -13.60 7.18 15.85
CA THR A 126 -14.94 7.14 15.21
C THR A 126 -15.27 5.76 14.63
#